data_AF-A0A1V1NVU7-F1
#
_entry.id   AF-A0A1V1NVU7-F1
#
_cell.length_a   1.000
_cell.length_b   1.000
_cell.length_c   1.000
_cell.angle_alpha   90.00
_cell.angle_beta   90.00
_cell.angle_gamma   90.00
#
_symmetry.space_group_name_H-M   'P 1'
#
loop_
_entity.id
_entity.type
_entity.pdbx_description
1 polymer ?
#
loop_
_entity_poly.entity_id
_entity_poly.type
_entity_poly.pdbx_seq_one_letter_code
_entity_poly.pdbx_strand_id
1 'polypeptide(L)'
;RHGANTYVFKLSCFLVNVQEKGELETLLKTIKTKPSVYADCLYKWKECVKNHFNSETEIKNDKIISDKDFDKFWLSNYIRFDTCTSYEKKQAFRKCSLYNFDYVLLNKKDIFDFDHPVLDTLKRYLYFVSNSNN
;
A
#
# COMPACT_ATOMS: atom_id res chain seq x y z
N ARG A 1 -34.34 -38.31 -0.19
CA ARG A 1 -34.05 -37.45 -1.37
C ARG A 1 -33.18 -36.30 -0.89
N HIS A 2 -31.88 -36.30 -1.20
CA HIS A 2 -31.01 -35.15 -0.90
C HIS A 2 -31.42 -33.99 -1.82
N GLY A 3 -31.95 -32.92 -1.25
CA GLY A 3 -32.18 -31.67 -1.97
C GLY A 3 -30.83 -31.07 -2.35
N ALA A 4 -30.61 -30.84 -3.64
CA ALA A 4 -29.41 -30.17 -4.12
C ALA A 4 -29.46 -28.70 -3.67
N ASN A 5 -28.69 -28.37 -2.63
CA ASN A 5 -28.47 -26.97 -2.26
C ASN A 5 -27.71 -26.29 -3.40
N THR A 6 -28.42 -25.45 -4.16
CA THR A 6 -27.85 -24.70 -5.27
C THR A 6 -27.56 -23.29 -4.78
N TYR A 7 -26.31 -22.83 -4.93
CA TYR A 7 -25.90 -21.48 -4.57
C TYR A 7 -25.57 -20.68 -5.84
N VAL A 8 -26.06 -19.43 -5.90
CA VAL A 8 -25.74 -18.49 -6.98
C VAL A 8 -24.80 -17.44 -6.41
N PHE A 9 -23.60 -17.33 -6.99
CA PHE A 9 -22.61 -16.32 -6.62
C PHE A 9 -22.35 -15.38 -7.80
N LYS A 10 -22.24 -14.09 -7.51
CA LYS A 10 -21.71 -13.08 -8.44
C LYS A 10 -20.30 -12.72 -7.99
N LEU A 11 -19.31 -12.96 -8.84
CA LEU A 11 -17.92 -12.58 -8.62
C LEU A 11 -17.55 -11.44 -9.57
N SER A 12 -16.98 -10.37 -9.02
CA SER A 12 -16.34 -9.32 -9.82
C SER A 12 -14.94 -9.10 -9.29
N CYS A 13 -13.94 -9.10 -10.17
CA CYS A 13 -12.54 -8.93 -9.83
C CYS A 13 -11.94 -7.82 -10.71
N PHE A 14 -11.14 -6.95 -10.09
CA PHE A 14 -10.37 -5.94 -10.80
C PHE A 14 -8.92 -6.06 -10.38
N LEU A 15 -8.09 -6.50 -11.32
CA LEU A 15 -6.67 -6.66 -11.13
C LEU A 15 -6.00 -5.35 -11.51
N VAL A 16 -5.58 -4.58 -10.50
CA VAL A 16 -4.79 -3.36 -10.68
C VAL A 16 -3.31 -3.71 -10.79
N ASN A 17 -2.68 -3.17 -11.83
CA ASN A 17 -1.23 -3.08 -11.95
C ASN A 17 -0.87 -1.61 -12.21
N VAL A 18 0.16 -1.09 -11.56
CA VAL A 18 0.72 0.22 -11.90
C VAL A 18 1.84 -0.02 -12.91
N GLN A 19 1.60 0.29 -14.19
CA GLN A 19 2.56 0.00 -15.28
C GLN A 19 2.88 -1.51 -15.40
N GLU A 20 1.85 -2.37 -15.39
CA GLU A 20 1.98 -3.84 -15.53
C GLU A 20 2.72 -4.55 -14.37
N LYS A 21 3.10 -3.81 -13.32
CA LYS A 21 3.76 -4.32 -12.10
C LYS A 21 3.21 -3.61 -10.85
N GLY A 22 3.54 -4.08 -9.65
CA GLY A 22 3.22 -3.39 -8.39
C GLY A 22 1.93 -3.84 -7.69
N GLU A 23 1.82 -3.46 -6.42
CA GLU A 23 0.71 -3.83 -5.52
C GLU A 23 -0.03 -2.58 -5.01
N LEU A 24 -0.95 -2.75 -4.05
CA LEU A 24 -1.69 -1.65 -3.44
C LEU A 24 -0.75 -0.57 -2.86
N GLU A 25 0.35 -0.98 -2.23
CA GLU A 25 1.33 -0.09 -1.64
C GLU A 25 2.02 0.79 -2.69
N THR A 26 2.28 0.25 -3.88
CA THR A 26 2.82 1.00 -5.02
C THR A 26 1.84 2.07 -5.49
N LEU A 27 0.55 1.73 -5.56
CA LEU A 27 -0.51 2.69 -5.87
C LEU A 27 -0.60 3.80 -4.81
N LEU A 28 -0.63 3.45 -3.52
CA LEU A 28 -0.70 4.40 -2.42
C LEU A 28 0.50 5.35 -2.38
N LYS A 29 1.69 4.83 -2.66
CA LYS A 29 2.92 5.62 -2.80
C LYS A 29 2.88 6.55 -4.00
N THR A 30 2.30 6.12 -5.11
CA THR A 30 2.12 6.93 -6.32
C THR A 30 1.21 8.12 -6.06
N ILE A 31 0.11 7.91 -5.34
CA ILE A 31 -0.87 8.97 -5.06
C ILE A 31 -0.57 9.77 -3.78
N LYS A 32 0.63 9.67 -3.19
CA LYS A 32 0.97 10.43 -1.98
C LYS A 32 0.92 11.94 -2.25
N THR A 33 0.46 12.72 -1.30
CA THR A 33 0.36 14.19 -1.43
C THR A 33 1.33 14.95 -0.53
N LYS A 34 1.82 14.33 0.54
CA LYS A 34 2.74 14.97 1.48
C LYS A 34 4.20 14.69 1.12
N PRO A 35 5.13 15.55 1.53
CA PRO A 35 6.54 15.21 1.55
C PRO A 35 6.78 13.92 2.32
N SER A 36 7.72 13.10 1.86
CA SER A 36 7.98 11.76 2.36
C SER A 36 9.44 11.58 2.76
N VAL A 37 10.02 12.57 3.43
CA VAL A 37 11.47 12.65 3.69
C VAL A 37 11.98 11.41 4.43
N TYR A 38 11.28 10.96 5.48
CA TYR A 38 11.68 9.78 6.22
C TYR A 38 11.56 8.52 5.37
N ALA A 39 10.45 8.37 4.64
CA ALA A 39 10.24 7.20 3.79
C ALA A 39 11.22 7.15 2.61
N ASP A 40 11.52 8.28 1.96
CA ASP A 40 12.45 8.36 0.83
C ASP A 40 13.90 8.10 1.24
N CYS A 41 14.30 8.48 2.45
CA CYS A 41 15.60 8.11 3.01
C CYS A 41 15.80 6.59 3.12
N LEU A 42 14.73 5.79 3.12
CA LEU A 42 14.84 4.34 3.15
C LEU A 42 15.44 3.75 1.86
N TYR A 43 15.42 4.47 0.74
CA TYR A 43 16.14 4.01 -0.45
C TYR A 43 17.65 3.92 -0.21
N LYS A 44 18.21 4.89 0.53
CA LYS A 44 19.62 4.85 0.96
C LYS A 44 19.89 3.74 1.95
N TRP A 45 18.95 3.48 2.86
CA TRP A 45 19.04 2.32 3.74
C TRP A 45 19.02 0.99 2.95
N LYS A 46 18.11 0.83 1.98
CA LYS A 46 18.03 -0.37 1.13
C LYS A 46 19.30 -0.57 0.31
N GLU A 47 19.87 0.51 -0.22
CA GLU A 47 21.16 0.51 -0.91
C GLU A 47 22.28 0.03 0.02
N CYS A 48 22.35 0.55 1.24
CA CYS A 48 23.31 0.13 2.26
C CYS A 48 23.19 -1.38 2.58
N VAL A 49 21.97 -1.87 2.82
CA VAL A 49 21.71 -3.29 3.10
C VAL A 49 22.15 -4.18 1.93
N LYS A 50 21.83 -3.78 0.70
CA LYS A 50 22.23 -4.50 -0.51
C LYS A 50 23.76 -4.55 -0.65
N ASN A 51 24.44 -3.43 -0.43
CA ASN A 51 25.90 -3.36 -0.52
C ASN A 51 26.59 -4.23 0.53
N HIS A 52 26.05 -4.28 1.76
CA HIS A 52 26.57 -5.16 2.81
C HIS A 52 26.53 -6.63 2.38
N PHE A 53 25.37 -7.14 1.95
CA PHE A 53 25.24 -8.54 1.54
C PHE A 53 25.99 -8.90 0.26
N ASN A 54 26.18 -7.94 -0.66
CA ASN A 54 27.00 -8.16 -1.85
C ASN A 54 28.51 -8.23 -1.54
N SER A 55 28.95 -7.71 -0.39
CA SER A 55 30.35 -7.79 0.06
C SER A 55 30.69 -9.10 0.77
N GLU A 56 29.69 -9.90 1.12
CA GLU A 56 29.87 -11.23 1.72
C GLU A 56 30.21 -12.26 0.63
N THR A 57 31.04 -13.26 0.96
CA THR A 57 31.51 -14.33 0.06
C THR A 57 30.38 -15.21 -0.50
N GLU A 58 29.19 -15.14 0.10
CA GLU A 58 27.96 -15.76 -0.37
C GLU A 58 26.89 -14.68 -0.58
N ILE A 59 26.47 -14.46 -1.82
CA ILE A 59 25.37 -13.53 -2.12
C ILE A 59 24.06 -14.13 -1.59
N LYS A 60 23.56 -13.57 -0.49
CA LYS A 60 22.29 -13.98 0.13
C LYS A 60 21.16 -13.09 -0.38
N ASN A 61 20.76 -13.33 -1.63
CA ASN A 61 19.68 -12.58 -2.30
C ASN A 61 18.33 -12.69 -1.57
N ASP A 62 18.11 -13.78 -0.82
CA ASP A 62 16.95 -14.01 0.05
C ASP A 62 16.92 -13.09 1.27
N LYS A 63 18.07 -12.52 1.67
CA LYS A 63 18.17 -11.55 2.78
C LYS A 63 17.96 -10.10 2.34
N ILE A 64 18.01 -9.82 1.04
CA ILE A 64 17.73 -8.49 0.51
C ILE A 64 16.21 -8.32 0.46
N ILE A 65 15.72 -7.25 1.09
CA ILE A 65 14.28 -6.94 1.12
C ILE A 65 13.71 -6.82 -0.31
N SER A 66 12.61 -7.53 -0.55
CA SER A 66 11.89 -7.48 -1.82
C SER A 66 11.32 -6.08 -2.09
N ASP A 67 11.01 -5.74 -3.34
CA ASP A 67 10.37 -4.45 -3.66
C ASP A 67 9.01 -4.32 -2.98
N LYS A 68 8.26 -5.42 -2.89
CA LYS A 68 6.99 -5.51 -2.17
C LYS A 68 7.12 -5.18 -0.68
N ASP A 69 8.03 -5.84 0.01
CA ASP A 69 8.22 -5.63 1.45
C ASP A 69 8.82 -4.25 1.71
N PHE A 70 9.63 -3.76 0.78
CA PHE A 70 10.14 -2.39 0.83
C PHE A 70 9.04 -1.36 0.68
N ASP A 71 8.10 -1.51 -0.26
CA ASP A 71 6.99 -0.57 -0.43
C ASP A 71 6.08 -0.57 0.81
N LYS A 72 5.84 -1.73 1.45
CA LYS A 72 5.17 -1.80 2.76
C LYS A 72 5.92 -1.05 3.85
N PHE A 73 7.23 -1.23 3.92
CA PHE A 73 8.08 -0.56 4.90
C PHE A 73 8.14 0.95 4.66
N TRP A 74 8.23 1.37 3.39
CA TRP A 74 8.16 2.76 2.95
C TRP A 74 6.84 3.38 3.37
N LEU A 75 5.71 2.73 3.08
CA LEU A 75 4.38 3.25 3.39
C LEU A 75 4.15 3.35 4.90
N SER A 76 4.63 2.38 5.68
CA SER A 76 4.62 2.45 7.14
C SER A 76 5.39 3.67 7.67
N ASN A 77 6.54 4.00 7.07
CA ASN A 77 7.33 5.17 7.47
C ASN A 77 6.68 6.48 7.03
N TYR A 78 6.12 6.53 5.83
CA TYR A 78 5.39 7.69 5.33
C TYR A 78 4.22 8.04 6.26
N ILE A 79 3.37 7.05 6.58
CA ILE A 79 2.25 7.25 7.50
C ILE A 79 2.76 7.70 8.88
N ARG A 80 3.76 7.00 9.44
CA ARG A 80 4.16 7.24 10.83
C ARG A 80 5.00 8.48 11.04
N PHE A 81 6.00 8.71 10.20
CA PHE A 81 7.01 9.74 10.45
C PHE A 81 6.73 11.01 9.69
N ASP A 82 6.27 10.90 8.44
CA ASP A 82 6.04 12.05 7.56
C ASP A 82 4.65 12.69 7.75
N THR A 83 3.62 11.92 8.07
CA THR A 83 2.22 12.44 8.11
C THR A 83 1.57 12.46 9.49
N CYS A 84 2.11 11.72 10.47
CA CYS A 84 1.57 11.72 11.83
C CYS A 84 2.17 12.84 12.69
N THR A 85 1.28 13.53 13.41
CA THR A 85 1.65 14.54 14.41
C THR A 85 2.32 13.88 15.63
N SER A 86 3.02 14.69 16.43
CA SER A 86 3.64 14.22 17.68
C SER A 86 2.63 13.63 18.67
N TYR A 87 1.38 14.11 18.67
CA TYR A 87 0.32 13.54 19.50
C TYR A 87 -0.13 12.17 18.99
N GLU A 88 -0.32 12.02 17.68
CA GLU A 88 -0.74 10.75 17.09
C GLU A 88 0.34 9.68 17.21
N LYS A 89 1.62 10.07 17.12
CA LYS A 89 2.77 9.18 17.33
C LYS A 89 2.78 8.50 18.71
N LYS A 90 2.17 9.11 19.74
CA LYS A 90 1.99 8.46 21.07
C LYS A 90 1.03 7.27 21.03
N GLN A 91 0.16 7.21 20.02
CA GLN A 91 -0.79 6.12 19.78
C GLN A 91 -0.54 5.53 18.39
N ALA A 92 0.75 5.39 18.01
CA ALA A 92 1.14 5.07 16.64
C ALA A 92 0.51 3.77 16.12
N PHE A 93 0.33 2.75 16.97
CA PHE A 93 -0.34 1.51 16.56
C PHE A 93 -1.77 1.77 16.05
N ARG A 94 -2.52 2.65 16.71
CA ARG A 94 -3.92 2.95 16.34
C ARG A 94 -4.04 3.99 15.23
N LYS A 95 -3.17 5.01 15.24
CA LYS A 95 -3.34 6.21 14.40
C LYS A 95 -2.37 6.34 13.23
N CYS A 96 -1.28 5.58 13.27
CA CYS A 96 -0.12 5.77 12.39
C CYS A 96 0.43 4.43 11.87
N SER A 97 -0.43 3.43 11.69
CA SER A 97 -0.01 2.10 11.26
C SER A 97 -0.85 1.59 10.10
N LEU A 98 -0.26 0.69 9.32
CA LEU A 98 -0.96 -0.08 8.29
C LEU A 98 -1.89 -1.14 8.89
N TYR A 99 -1.71 -1.54 10.16
CA TYR A 99 -2.60 -2.50 10.82
C TYR A 99 -3.98 -1.91 11.11
N ASN A 100 -4.05 -0.61 11.41
CA ASN A 100 -5.29 0.12 11.64
C ASN A 100 -5.51 1.16 10.53
N PHE A 101 -5.38 0.71 9.28
CA PHE A 101 -5.37 1.60 8.12
C PHE A 101 -6.70 2.35 7.92
N ASP A 102 -7.83 1.80 8.37
CA ASP A 102 -9.13 2.49 8.34
C ASP A 102 -9.09 3.84 9.06
N TYR A 103 -8.37 3.93 10.19
CA TYR A 103 -8.19 5.20 10.89
C TYR A 103 -7.46 6.20 9.99
N VAL A 104 -6.39 5.77 9.32
CA VAL A 104 -5.61 6.60 8.40
C VAL A 104 -6.50 7.09 7.25
N LEU A 105 -7.23 6.19 6.60
CA LEU A 105 -8.12 6.54 5.49
C LEU A 105 -9.25 7.49 5.90
N LEU A 106 -9.84 7.31 7.08
CA LEU A 106 -10.97 8.13 7.53
C LEU A 106 -10.54 9.50 8.07
N ASN A 107 -9.38 9.58 8.73
CA ASN A 107 -8.95 10.76 9.48
C ASN A 107 -7.79 11.54 8.82
N LYS A 108 -7.11 10.95 7.84
CA LYS A 108 -5.96 11.54 7.13
C LYS A 108 -6.17 11.56 5.62
N LYS A 109 -7.37 11.98 5.19
CA LYS A 109 -7.76 11.99 3.78
C LYS A 109 -6.86 12.82 2.89
N ASP A 110 -6.12 13.77 3.46
CA ASP A 110 -5.26 14.69 2.77
C ASP A 110 -3.86 14.14 2.46
N ILE A 111 -3.54 12.90 2.87
CA ILE A 111 -2.21 12.28 2.64
C ILE A 111 -2.13 11.46 1.34
N PHE A 112 -3.28 11.23 0.70
CA PHE A 112 -3.41 10.55 -0.58
C PHE A 112 -4.32 11.36 -1.51
N ASP A 113 -3.94 11.45 -2.78
CA ASP A 113 -4.70 12.08 -3.84
C ASP A 113 -5.65 11.05 -4.43
N PHE A 114 -6.86 10.97 -3.87
CA PHE A 114 -7.90 10.09 -4.39
C PHE A 114 -8.44 10.56 -5.74
N ASP A 115 -8.06 11.73 -6.25
CA ASP A 115 -8.41 12.24 -7.57
C ASP A 115 -7.30 12.05 -8.62
N HIS A 116 -6.18 11.42 -8.23
CA HIS A 116 -5.09 11.13 -9.13
C HIS A 116 -5.56 10.24 -10.31
N PRO A 117 -5.21 10.57 -11.57
CA PRO A 117 -5.71 9.86 -12.77
C PRO A 117 -5.41 8.36 -12.81
N VAL A 118 -4.39 7.91 -12.09
CA VAL A 118 -4.07 6.47 -11.95
C VAL A 118 -5.23 5.66 -11.35
N LEU A 119 -6.14 6.33 -10.64
CA LEU A 119 -7.32 5.72 -10.02
C LEU A 119 -8.53 5.69 -10.96
N ASP A 120 -8.49 6.34 -12.13
CA ASP A 120 -9.66 6.46 -13.00
C ASP A 120 -10.25 5.11 -13.40
N THR A 121 -9.40 4.16 -13.77
CA THR A 121 -9.85 2.81 -14.13
C THR A 121 -10.47 2.09 -12.94
N LEU A 122 -9.89 2.23 -11.74
CA LEU A 122 -10.44 1.67 -10.50
C LEU A 122 -11.79 2.29 -10.16
N LYS A 123 -11.90 3.63 -10.23
CA LYS A 123 -13.15 4.35 -9.99
C LYS A 123 -14.24 3.93 -10.95
N ARG A 124 -13.93 3.82 -12.25
CA ARG A 124 -14.86 3.33 -13.27
C ARG A 124 -15.33 1.91 -12.96
N TYR A 125 -14.40 1.01 -12.64
CA TYR A 125 -14.74 -0.36 -12.27
C TYR A 125 -15.67 -0.40 -11.04
N LEU A 126 -15.33 0.31 -9.96
CA LEU A 126 -16.15 0.36 -8.76
C LEU A 126 -17.55 0.92 -9.04
N TYR A 127 -17.65 1.95 -9.88
CA TYR A 127 -18.92 2.49 -10.35
C TYR A 127 -19.72 1.46 -11.15
N PHE A 128 -19.09 0.72 -12.06
CA PHE A 128 -19.79 -0.34 -12.80
C PHE A 128 -20.31 -1.43 -11.86
N VAL A 129 -19.50 -1.89 -10.90
CA VAL A 129 -19.91 -2.93 -9.95
C VAL A 129 -21.00 -2.45 -9.00
N SER A 130 -20.94 -1.21 -8.51
CA SER A 130 -21.97 -0.67 -7.62
C SER A 130 -23.32 -0.53 -8.33
N ASN A 131 -23.31 -0.22 -9.63
CA ASN A 131 -24.53 -0.04 -10.43
C ASN A 131 -25.03 -1.33 -11.09
N SER A 132 -24.21 -2.38 -11.20
CA SER A 132 -24.61 -3.70 -11.73
C SER A 132 -25.44 -4.52 -10.73
N ASN A 133 -25.70 -3.97 -9.54
CA ASN A 133 -26.53 -4.56 -8.48
C ASN A 133 -27.95 -3.98 -8.43
N ASN A 134 -28.33 -3.11 -9.38
CA ASN A 134 -29.71 -2.67 -9.62
C ASN A 134 -30.31 -3.40 -10.82
#